data_AF-A0A6I2RD43-F1
#
_entry.id   AF-A0A6I2RD43-F1
#
_cell.length_a   1.000
_cell.length_b   1.000
_cell.length_c   1.000
_cell.angle_alpha   90.00
_cell.angle_beta   90.00
_cell.angle_gamma   90.00
#
_symmetry.space_group_name_H-M   'P 1'
#
loop_
_entity.id
_entity.type
_entity.pdbx_description
1 polymer ?
#
loop_
_entity_poly.entity_id
_entity_poly.type
_entity_poly.pdbx_seq_one_letter_code
_entity_poly.pdbx_strand_id
1 'polypeptide(L)'
;MQESCNSSHPLCICSKNMTTDQLLRHMRQNLQLDHFELAYHSLEPEKGRRLCMTGICRQCRQRLCYGVELPEHEAPERLLAAIYHWCLHLWMVEGFRSAEDERDFRTVFLSLFHKEDQELAQGWLERTETQDAQ
;
A
#
# COMPACT_ATOMS: atom_id res chain seq x y z
N MET A 1 1.35 17.66 -2.87
CA MET A 1 -0.04 17.16 -2.81
C MET A 1 -0.13 16.03 -3.82
N GLN A 2 -0.40 14.80 -3.39
CA GLN A 2 -0.43 13.64 -4.28
C GLN A 2 -1.77 13.60 -5.01
N GLU A 3 -1.77 14.14 -6.22
CA GLU A 3 -2.79 13.84 -7.22
C GLU A 3 -2.53 12.45 -7.80
N SER A 4 -3.60 11.78 -8.21
CA SER A 4 -3.63 10.45 -8.84
C SER A 4 -3.68 9.27 -7.87
N CYS A 5 -4.81 9.14 -7.20
CA CYS A 5 -5.38 7.84 -6.84
C CYS A 5 -6.83 7.93 -7.33
N ASN A 6 -7.11 7.31 -8.48
CA ASN A 6 -8.22 7.63 -9.39
C ASN A 6 -9.59 7.17 -8.85
N SER A 7 -10.04 7.72 -7.72
CA SER A 7 -11.30 7.37 -7.08
C SER A 7 -12.28 8.53 -7.08
N SER A 8 -13.56 8.26 -7.32
CA SER A 8 -14.66 9.23 -7.34
C SER A 8 -15.01 9.89 -6.00
N HIS A 9 -14.26 9.62 -4.92
CA HIS A 9 -14.54 10.13 -3.58
C HIS A 9 -13.64 11.33 -3.24
N PRO A 10 -14.19 12.37 -2.56
CA PRO A 10 -13.41 13.54 -2.17
C PRO A 10 -12.31 13.17 -1.17
N LEU A 11 -11.13 13.75 -1.35
CA LEU A 11 -10.00 13.63 -0.43
C LEU A 11 -10.29 14.36 0.89
N CYS A 12 -9.70 13.84 1.96
CA CYS A 12 -9.80 14.34 3.32
C CYS A 12 -9.57 15.86 3.42
N ILE A 13 -10.62 16.59 3.79
CA ILE A 13 -10.54 18.04 4.04
C ILE A 13 -9.67 18.42 5.24
N CYS A 14 -9.45 17.52 6.21
CA CYS A 14 -8.59 17.81 7.37
C CYS A 14 -7.14 18.03 6.97
N SER A 15 -6.71 17.48 5.83
CA SER A 15 -5.36 17.65 5.30
C SER A 15 -5.11 19.04 4.71
N LYS A 16 -6.16 19.86 4.51
CA LYS A 16 -6.00 21.21 3.94
C LYS A 16 -5.11 22.05 4.86
N ASN A 17 -4.02 22.58 4.28
CA ASN A 17 -3.01 23.41 4.94
C ASN A 17 -2.13 22.70 5.99
N MET A 18 -2.09 21.36 6.01
CA MET A 18 -1.14 20.62 6.85
C MET A 18 0.25 20.52 6.20
N THR A 19 1.31 20.60 7.02
CA THR A 19 2.64 20.16 6.60
C THR A 19 2.70 18.64 6.45
N THR A 20 3.74 18.12 5.80
CA THR A 20 3.94 16.66 5.63
C THR A 20 3.93 15.93 6.98
N ASP A 21 4.64 16.45 8.00
CA ASP A 21 4.64 15.86 9.35
C ASP A 21 3.26 15.88 10.02
N GLN A 22 2.50 16.96 9.85
CA GLN A 22 1.15 17.08 10.38
C GLN A 22 0.21 16.08 9.69
N LEU A 23 0.33 15.91 8.37
CA LEU A 23 -0.43 14.92 7.61
C LEU A 23 -0.10 13.50 8.09
N LEU A 24 1.17 13.14 8.24
CA LEU A 24 1.58 11.82 8.73
C LEU A 24 1.07 11.53 10.15
N ARG A 25 1.09 12.53 11.04
CA ARG A 25 0.47 12.41 12.38
C ARG A 25 -1.05 12.24 12.28
N HIS A 26 -1.71 13.04 11.47
CA HIS A 26 -3.15 12.96 11.26
C HIS A 26 -3.56 11.59 10.72
N MET A 27 -2.83 11.06 9.73
CA MET A 27 -3.06 9.73 9.19
C MET A 27 -2.89 8.66 10.26
N ARG A 28 -1.80 8.66 11.04
CA ARG A 28 -1.61 7.64 12.10
C ARG A 28 -2.73 7.60 13.13
N GLN A 29 -3.36 8.74 13.41
CA GLN A 29 -4.41 8.85 14.42
C GLN A 29 -5.82 8.64 13.85
N ASN A 30 -6.05 9.02 12.59
CA ASN A 30 -7.38 9.13 12.01
C ASN A 30 -7.58 8.25 10.78
N LEU A 31 -6.55 7.60 10.25
CA LEU A 31 -6.74 6.65 9.14
C LEU A 31 -7.31 5.35 9.70
N GLN A 32 -8.52 5.01 9.25
CA GLN A 32 -8.99 3.65 9.27
C GLN A 32 -8.59 3.01 7.94
N LEU A 33 -7.60 2.12 7.97
CA LEU A 33 -7.16 1.39 6.79
C LEU A 33 -8.33 0.61 6.18
N ASP A 34 -8.53 0.78 4.88
CA ASP A 34 -9.53 0.05 4.11
C ASP A 34 -8.84 -1.04 3.27
N HIS A 35 -7.98 -0.64 2.34
CA HIS A 35 -7.18 -1.56 1.52
C HIS A 35 -5.87 -0.89 1.07
N PHE A 36 -4.97 -1.72 0.55
CA PHE A 36 -3.85 -1.24 -0.23
C PHE A 36 -4.19 -1.34 -1.72
N GLU A 37 -3.70 -0.39 -2.49
CA GLU A 37 -3.91 -0.29 -3.93
C GLU A 37 -2.54 -0.20 -4.61
N LEU A 38 -2.26 -1.12 -5.52
CA LEU A 38 -1.08 -1.07 -6.37
C LEU A 38 -1.50 -0.55 -7.75
N ALA A 39 -1.05 0.66 -8.08
CA ALA A 39 -1.23 1.23 -9.41
C ALA A 39 -0.05 0.81 -10.29
N TYR A 40 -0.29 -0.15 -11.18
CA TYR A 40 0.68 -0.67 -12.15
C TYR A 40 -0.04 -1.22 -13.38
N HIS A 41 0.66 -1.32 -14.52
CA HIS A 41 0.13 -1.99 -15.71
C HIS A 41 0.73 -3.38 -15.87
N SER A 42 2.02 -3.54 -15.54
CA SER A 42 2.74 -4.81 -15.66
C SER A 42 3.87 -4.93 -14.64
N LEU A 43 4.31 -6.16 -14.36
CA LEU A 43 5.49 -6.40 -13.54
C LEU A 43 6.81 -6.16 -14.29
N GLU A 44 6.75 -5.92 -15.60
CA GLU A 44 7.92 -5.54 -16.42
C GLU A 44 8.47 -4.16 -16.03
N PRO A 45 9.72 -3.82 -16.41
CA PRO A 45 10.28 -2.50 -16.17
C PRO A 45 9.45 -1.36 -16.78
N GLU A 46 8.67 -0.70 -15.94
CA GLU A 46 7.91 0.52 -16.27
C GLU A 46 8.06 1.62 -15.21
N LYS A 47 7.81 2.86 -15.65
CA LYS A 47 7.78 4.06 -14.79
C LYS A 47 6.39 4.31 -14.23
N GLY A 48 6.32 5.06 -13.13
CA GLY A 48 5.06 5.58 -12.59
C GLY A 48 4.23 4.56 -11.80
N ARG A 49 4.83 3.44 -11.39
CA ARG A 49 4.22 2.48 -10.47
C ARG A 49 4.09 3.10 -9.09
N ARG A 50 2.96 2.90 -8.43
CA ARG A 50 2.70 3.48 -7.11
C ARG A 50 1.98 2.47 -6.21
N LEU A 51 2.48 2.33 -4.99
CA LEU A 51 1.78 1.60 -3.93
C LEU A 51 1.10 2.61 -3.00
N CYS A 52 -0.21 2.51 -2.87
CA CYS A 52 -1.04 3.38 -2.06
C CYS A 52 -1.66 2.61 -0.90
N MET A 53 -1.61 3.20 0.29
CA MET A 53 -2.44 2.82 1.41
C MET A 53 -3.68 3.72 1.41
N THR A 54 -4.86 3.12 1.23
CA THR A 54 -6.14 3.82 1.16
C THR A 54 -6.99 3.51 2.38
N GLY A 55 -7.67 4.53 2.89
CA GLY A 55 -8.62 4.36 3.97
C GLY A 55 -9.54 5.54 4.15
N ILE A 56 -10.30 5.53 5.24
CA ILE A 56 -11.23 6.60 5.60
C ILE A 56 -10.70 7.36 6.82
N CYS A 57 -10.78 8.68 6.77
CA CYS A 57 -10.51 9.53 7.91
C CYS A 57 -11.63 9.38 8.95
N ARG A 58 -11.31 8.99 10.18
CA ARG A 58 -12.24 8.91 11.30
C ARG A 58 -12.84 10.27 11.65
N GLN A 59 -12.11 11.36 11.41
CA GLN A 59 -12.54 12.72 11.77
C GLN A 59 -13.53 13.31 10.75
N CYS A 60 -13.22 13.28 9.45
CA CYS A 60 -14.08 13.88 8.42
C CYS A 60 -14.84 12.87 7.55
N ARG A 61 -14.64 11.57 7.78
CA ARG A 61 -15.28 10.47 7.04
C ARG A 61 -15.00 10.45 5.53
N GLN A 62 -13.97 11.18 5.08
CA GLN A 62 -13.52 11.23 3.70
C GLN A 62 -12.28 10.38 3.45
N ARG A 63 -11.94 10.18 2.18
CA ARG A 63 -10.83 9.32 1.78
C ARG A 63 -9.47 9.91 2.16
N LEU A 64 -8.63 9.08 2.75
CA LEU A 64 -7.21 9.32 2.92
C LEU A 64 -6.43 8.34 2.04
N CYS A 65 -5.42 8.85 1.36
CA CYS A 65 -4.52 8.07 0.51
C CYS A 65 -3.09 8.52 0.78
N TYR A 66 -2.21 7.56 1.04
CA TYR A 66 -0.78 7.79 1.15
C TYR A 66 -0.06 6.81 0.23
N GLY A 67 0.57 7.34 -0.81
CA GLY A 67 1.28 6.56 -1.80
C GLY A 67 2.78 6.75 -1.75
N VAL A 68 3.52 5.70 -2.12
CA VAL A 68 4.94 5.76 -2.44
C VAL A 68 5.13 5.37 -3.90
N GLU A 69 5.98 6.12 -4.60
CA GLU A 69 6.38 5.75 -5.96
C GLU A 69 7.38 4.59 -5.86
N LEU A 70 7.13 3.55 -6.65
CA LEU A 70 7.96 2.36 -6.65
C LEU A 70 9.18 2.59 -7.57
N PRO A 71 10.37 2.11 -7.16
CA PRO A 71 11.56 2.21 -7.99
C PRO A 71 11.39 1.44 -9.29
N GLU A 72 12.06 1.93 -10.34
CA GLU A 72 12.20 1.18 -11.59
C GLU A 72 13.10 -0.03 -11.35
N HIS A 73 12.54 -1.22 -11.52
CA HIS A 73 13.29 -2.47 -11.48
C HIS A 73 13.18 -3.20 -12.81
N GLU A 74 14.33 -3.63 -13.33
CA GLU A 74 14.45 -4.44 -14.54
C GLU A 74 14.00 -5.90 -14.31
N ALA A 75 14.10 -6.39 -13.08
CA ALA A 75 13.73 -7.76 -12.71
C ALA A 75 12.42 -7.78 -11.90
N PRO A 76 11.41 -8.58 -12.30
CA PRO A 76 10.15 -8.72 -11.57
C PRO A 76 10.33 -9.11 -10.10
N GLU A 77 11.30 -9.96 -9.77
CA GLU A 77 11.56 -10.39 -8.40
C GLU A 77 12.04 -9.25 -7.50
N ARG A 78 12.82 -8.31 -8.04
CA ARG A 78 13.25 -7.12 -7.28
C ARG A 78 12.10 -6.16 -7.05
N LEU A 79 11.20 -6.04 -8.03
CA LEU A 79 9.96 -5.28 -7.85
C LEU A 79 9.08 -5.92 -6.77
N LEU A 80 8.87 -7.23 -6.83
CA LEU A 80 8.09 -7.96 -5.82
C LEU A 80 8.67 -7.76 -4.42
N ALA A 81 10.00 -7.83 -4.27
CA ALA A 81 10.69 -7.53 -3.02
C ALA A 81 10.42 -6.09 -2.55
N ALA A 82 10.53 -5.10 -3.44
CA ALA A 82 10.26 -3.70 -3.12
C ALA A 82 8.80 -3.48 -2.68
N ILE A 83 7.83 -4.04 -3.41
CA ILE A 83 6.40 -3.98 -3.06
C ILE A 83 6.17 -4.65 -1.70
N TYR A 84 6.74 -5.83 -1.47
CA TYR A 84 6.63 -6.56 -0.22
C TYR A 84 7.15 -5.74 0.96
N HIS A 85 8.36 -5.17 0.85
CA HIS A 85 8.94 -4.36 1.91
C HIS A 85 8.13 -3.10 2.20
N TRP A 86 7.65 -2.39 1.18
CA TRP A 86 6.82 -1.22 1.38
C TRP A 86 5.45 -1.57 1.97
N CYS A 87 4.81 -2.63 1.47
CA CYS A 87 3.54 -3.10 1.99
C CYS A 87 3.69 -3.54 3.45
N LEU A 88 4.75 -4.30 3.79
CA LEU A 88 5.03 -4.73 5.15
C LEU A 88 5.33 -3.55 6.07
N HIS A 89 6.13 -2.59 5.61
CA HIS A 89 6.43 -1.37 6.37
C HIS A 89 5.14 -0.63 6.72
N LEU A 90 4.29 -0.36 5.73
CA LEU A 90 3.01 0.33 5.94
C LEU A 90 2.04 -0.52 6.79
N TRP A 91 2.04 -1.84 6.61
CA TRP A 91 1.25 -2.78 7.39
C TRP A 91 1.63 -2.75 8.88
N MET A 92 2.92 -2.65 9.20
CA MET A 92 3.43 -2.65 10.57
C MET A 92 3.35 -1.29 11.27
N VAL A 93 3.04 -0.19 10.58
CA VAL A 93 2.89 1.11 11.23
C VAL A 93 1.70 1.08 12.19
N GLU A 94 1.98 1.25 13.48
CA GLU A 94 0.97 1.31 14.53
C GLU A 94 -0.07 2.42 14.25
N GLY A 95 -1.34 2.09 14.49
CA GLY A 95 -2.47 3.00 14.35
C GLY A 95 -3.20 2.91 13.00
N PHE A 96 -2.62 2.28 11.97
CA PHE A 96 -3.32 2.10 10.69
C PHE A 96 -4.31 0.93 10.69
N ARG A 97 -3.99 -0.18 11.38
CA ARG A 97 -4.90 -1.33 11.52
C ARG A 97 -5.79 -1.20 12.75
N SER A 98 -7.04 -1.64 12.63
CA SER A 98 -7.91 -1.84 13.79
C SER A 98 -7.48 -3.11 14.54
N ALA A 99 -7.76 -3.17 15.85
CA ALA A 99 -7.63 -4.41 16.62
C ALA A 99 -8.58 -5.53 16.12
N GLU A 100 -9.61 -5.15 15.37
CA GLU A 100 -10.61 -6.03 14.74
C GLU A 100 -10.22 -6.47 13.31
N ASP A 101 -9.07 -6.00 12.78
CA ASP A 101 -8.61 -6.40 11.45
C ASP A 101 -7.97 -7.79 11.48
N GLU A 102 -8.76 -8.81 11.16
CA GLU A 102 -8.36 -10.23 11.15
C GLU A 102 -7.58 -10.65 9.90
N ARG A 103 -7.41 -9.75 8.91
CA ARG A 103 -6.72 -10.08 7.66
C ARG A 103 -5.26 -10.40 7.95
N ASP A 104 -4.78 -11.51 7.41
CA ASP A 104 -3.36 -11.82 7.41
C ASP A 104 -2.62 -11.01 6.33
N PHE A 105 -1.35 -10.71 6.61
CA PHE A 105 -0.53 -9.90 5.71
C PHE A 105 -0.37 -10.54 4.32
N ARG A 106 -0.27 -11.87 4.25
CA ARG A 106 -0.06 -12.60 3.01
C ARG A 106 -1.25 -12.46 2.07
N THR A 107 -2.47 -12.61 2.59
CA THR A 107 -3.71 -12.37 1.85
C THR A 107 -3.77 -10.93 1.32
N VAL A 108 -3.42 -9.95 2.15
CA VAL A 108 -3.41 -8.54 1.75
C VAL A 108 -2.38 -8.28 0.65
N PHE A 109 -1.16 -8.77 0.81
CA PHE A 109 -0.10 -8.63 -0.19
C PHE A 109 -0.50 -9.25 -1.53
N LEU A 110 -1.04 -10.47 -1.55
CA LEU A 110 -1.45 -11.11 -2.80
C LEU A 110 -2.62 -10.40 -3.49
N SER A 111 -3.54 -9.81 -2.71
CA SER A 111 -4.66 -9.04 -3.25
C SER A 111 -4.26 -7.73 -3.96
N LEU A 112 -3.01 -7.27 -3.81
CA LEU A 112 -2.48 -6.10 -4.52
C LEU A 112 -2.37 -6.33 -6.02
N PHE A 113 -2.13 -7.58 -6.42
CA PHE A 113 -1.79 -7.92 -7.79
C PHE A 113 -3.03 -8.26 -8.60
N HIS A 114 -3.01 -7.89 -9.87
CA HIS A 114 -3.93 -8.39 -10.87
C HIS A 114 -3.91 -9.92 -10.88
N LYS A 115 -5.05 -10.53 -11.22
CA LYS A 115 -5.24 -11.98 -11.18
C LYS A 115 -4.18 -12.75 -11.97
N GLU A 116 -3.70 -12.18 -13.08
CA GLU A 116 -2.67 -12.76 -13.94
C GLU A 116 -1.28 -12.81 -13.27
N ASP A 117 -1.01 -11.87 -12.36
CA ASP A 117 0.28 -11.74 -11.67
C ASP A 117 0.30 -12.41 -10.29
N GLN A 118 -0.87 -12.80 -9.76
CA GLN A 118 -0.99 -13.40 -8.42
C GLN A 118 -0.22 -14.72 -8.29
N GLU A 119 -0.20 -15.56 -9.33
CA GLU A 119 0.54 -16.83 -9.30
C GLU A 119 2.05 -16.58 -9.16
N LEU A 120 2.58 -15.60 -9.89
CA LEU A 120 3.99 -15.21 -9.80
C LEU A 120 4.32 -14.65 -8.42
N ALA A 121 3.48 -13.73 -7.91
CA ALA A 121 3.66 -13.13 -6.59
C ALA A 121 3.60 -14.17 -5.47
N GLN A 122 2.67 -15.14 -5.56
CA GLN A 122 2.54 -16.24 -4.61
C GLN A 122 3.78 -17.14 -4.64
N GLY A 123 4.21 -17.59 -5.82
CA GLY A 123 5.39 -18.46 -5.94
C GLY A 123 6.70 -17.76 -5.54
N TRP A 124 6.78 -16.44 -5.70
CA TRP A 124 7.87 -15.64 -5.13
C TRP A 124 7.80 -15.62 -3.59
N LEU A 125 6.63 -15.30 -3.02
CA LEU A 125 6.44 -15.20 -1.57
C LEU A 125 6.78 -16.51 -0.86
N GLU A 126 6.31 -17.65 -1.37
CA GLU A 126 6.59 -18.96 -0.79
C GLU A 126 8.07 -19.29 -0.77
N ARG A 127 8.81 -18.96 -1.83
CA ARG A 127 10.26 -19.16 -1.90
C ARG A 127 11.00 -18.28 -0.91
N THR A 128 10.60 -17.01 -0.79
CA THR A 128 11.22 -16.06 0.14
C THR A 128 10.96 -16.45 1.59
N GLU A 129 9.72 -16.81 1.96
CA GLU A 129 9.38 -17.27 3.31
C GLU A 129 10.10 -18.57 3.69
N THR A 130 10.33 -19.46 2.73
CA THR A 130 11.08 -20.71 2.96
C THR A 130 12.58 -20.47 3.12
N GLN A 131 13.13 -19.46 2.43
CA GLN A 131 14.56 -19.11 2.52
C GLN A 131 14.92 -18.36 3.81
N ASP A 132 14.04 -17.51 4.34
CA ASP A 132 14.24 -16.83 5.64
C ASP A 132 14.10 -17.78 6.85
N ALA A 133 13.58 -18.99 6.65
CA ALA A 133 13.36 -19.99 7.70
C ALA A 133 14.53 -21.01 7.87
N GLN A 134 15.63 -20.85 7.12
CA GLN A 134 16.85 -21.68 7.22
C GLN A 134 18.03 -20.89 7.78
#